data_AF-A0A365NC76-F1
#
_entry.id   AF-A0A365NC76-F1
#
_cell.length_a   1.000
_cell.length_b   1.000
_cell.length_c   1.000
_cell.angle_alpha   90.00
_cell.angle_beta   90.00
_cell.angle_gamma   90.00
#
_symmetry.space_group_name_H-M   'P 1'
#
loop_
_entity.id
_entity.type
_entity.pdbx_description
1 polymer ?
#
loop_
_entity_poly.entity_id
_entity_poly.type
_entity_poly.pdbx_seq_one_letter_code
_entity_poly.pdbx_strand_id
1 'polypeptide(L)'
;MDRGQVIADWASENDLDLLNTPDIPTNPHGNTIDLAFTNMPLAEATVEDHLATSSDHFTLSLTVPDIKPTPSQPGKIRVTTEDELKRFVEIVELGATDIPLADSTSAELDNLATSLVNLLTSAAKAAGRPSRKGGRPAPWWTEECACAAATFRAIRRSYPLGFNQDVQMAKRDLYRVVRRAKRKYWRELIDSFSSSSALFRAVRRAHSAELY
;
A
#
# COMPACT_ATOMS: atom_id res chain seq x y z
N MET A 1 27.83 29.11 -7.44
CA MET A 1 27.97 28.11 -6.36
C MET A 1 27.73 26.74 -6.98
N ASP A 2 28.66 25.83 -6.75
CA ASP A 2 28.46 24.43 -7.10
C ASP A 2 27.46 23.83 -6.11
N ARG A 3 26.27 23.44 -6.62
CA ARG A 3 25.20 22.89 -5.78
C ARG A 3 25.59 21.52 -5.20
N GLY A 4 26.47 20.77 -5.87
CA GLY A 4 26.98 19.51 -5.35
C GLY A 4 27.83 19.71 -4.11
N GLN A 5 28.73 20.71 -4.15
CA GLN A 5 29.58 21.04 -3.00
C GLN A 5 28.75 21.45 -1.77
N VAL A 6 27.69 22.25 -1.96
CA VAL A 6 26.81 22.66 -0.85
C VAL A 6 26.16 21.45 -0.15
N ILE A 7 25.75 20.43 -0.92
CA ILE A 7 25.16 19.21 -0.36
C ILE A 7 26.22 18.36 0.34
N ALA A 8 27.43 18.26 -0.24
CA ALA A 8 28.55 17.54 0.36
C ALA A 8 28.99 18.16 1.69
N ASP A 9 29.11 19.49 1.74
CA ASP A 9 29.44 20.23 2.96
C ASP A 9 28.36 19.98 4.04
N TRP A 10 27.08 20.11 3.68
CA TRP A 10 25.97 19.82 4.59
C TRP A 10 26.00 18.38 5.12
N ALA A 11 26.24 17.38 4.26
CA ALA A 11 26.31 15.99 4.69
C ALA A 11 27.47 15.77 5.67
N SER A 12 28.65 16.33 5.38
CA SER A 12 29.82 16.26 6.27
C SER A 12 29.60 16.96 7.61
N GLU A 13 28.94 18.12 7.62
CA GLU A 13 28.60 18.85 8.85
C GLU A 13 27.63 18.08 9.76
N ASN A 14 26.85 17.17 9.19
CA ASN A 14 25.83 16.38 9.89
C ASN A 14 26.23 14.90 10.08
N ASP A 15 27.50 14.56 9.84
CA ASP A 15 28.05 13.20 9.99
C ASP A 15 27.28 12.15 9.16
N LEU A 16 26.85 12.53 7.96
CA LEU A 16 26.08 11.66 7.06
C LEU A 16 26.95 11.07 5.95
N ASP A 17 26.87 9.76 5.78
CA ASP A 17 27.49 9.03 4.67
C ASP A 17 26.54 8.97 3.47
N LEU A 18 27.09 9.16 2.27
CA LEU A 18 26.37 8.92 1.01
C LEU A 18 26.24 7.41 0.78
N LEU A 19 25.01 6.91 0.68
CA LEU A 19 24.74 5.49 0.44
C LEU A 19 24.81 5.08 -1.03
N ASN A 20 24.61 6.04 -1.95
CA ASN A 20 24.61 5.74 -3.38
C ASN A 20 25.97 5.19 -3.83
N THR A 21 25.94 4.15 -4.65
CA THR A 21 27.13 3.71 -5.36
C THR A 21 27.56 4.78 -6.36
N PRO A 22 28.84 5.23 -6.33
CA PRO A 22 29.36 6.19 -7.31
C PRO A 22 29.15 5.72 -8.75
N ASP A 23 28.94 6.67 -9.66
CA ASP A 23 28.78 6.46 -11.10
C ASP A 23 27.60 5.56 -11.52
N ILE A 24 26.70 5.21 -10.60
CA ILE A 24 25.46 4.51 -10.93
C ILE A 24 24.37 5.55 -11.19
N PRO A 25 23.80 5.58 -12.41
CA PRO A 25 22.76 6.54 -12.75
C PRO A 25 21.46 6.21 -12.04
N THR A 26 20.73 7.23 -11.61
CA THR A 26 19.40 7.10 -11.00
C THR A 26 18.28 7.37 -11.99
N ASN A 27 18.61 7.51 -13.28
CA ASN A 27 17.64 7.61 -14.37
C ASN A 27 18.21 7.08 -15.70
N PRO A 28 17.35 6.82 -16.71
CA PRO A 28 17.78 6.39 -18.05
C PRO A 28 18.63 7.41 -18.81
N HIS A 29 18.75 8.65 -18.33
CA HIS A 29 19.53 9.71 -18.97
C HIS A 29 21.01 9.69 -18.56
N GLY A 30 21.39 8.83 -17.62
CA GLY A 30 22.77 8.71 -17.14
C GLY A 30 23.11 9.67 -15.99
N ASN A 31 22.12 10.37 -15.42
CA ASN A 31 22.36 11.29 -14.31
C ASN A 31 22.15 10.60 -12.96
N THR A 32 22.88 11.05 -11.94
CA THR A 32 22.72 10.64 -10.53
C THR A 32 22.27 11.84 -9.73
N ILE A 33 20.96 11.96 -9.52
CA ILE A 33 20.34 13.11 -8.81
C ILE A 33 19.52 12.70 -7.60
N ASP A 34 19.19 11.40 -7.49
CA ASP A 34 18.45 10.84 -6.36
C ASP A 34 19.43 10.28 -5.35
N LEU A 35 19.74 11.04 -4.31
CA LEU A 35 20.77 10.71 -3.33
C LEU A 35 20.16 10.30 -1.99
N ALA A 36 20.75 9.31 -1.33
CA ALA A 36 20.41 8.88 0.02
C ALA A 36 21.62 9.04 0.94
N PHE A 37 21.38 9.65 2.10
CA PHE A 37 22.40 9.91 3.11
C PHE A 37 21.92 9.38 4.47
N THR A 38 22.84 8.84 5.27
CA THR A 38 22.55 8.40 6.64
C THR A 38 23.82 8.30 7.47
N ASN A 39 23.69 8.43 8.78
CA ASN A 39 24.75 8.12 9.75
C ASN A 39 24.57 6.72 10.37
N MET A 40 23.60 5.94 9.88
CA MET A 40 23.36 4.59 10.38
C MET A 40 24.38 3.61 9.77
N PRO A 41 25.20 2.92 10.59
CA PRO A 41 26.13 1.93 10.10
C PRO A 41 25.40 0.79 9.37
N LEU A 42 25.99 0.23 8.32
CA LEU A 42 25.46 -0.90 7.54
C LEU A 42 24.15 -0.63 6.80
N ALA A 43 23.71 0.63 6.71
CA ALA A 43 22.67 0.99 5.76
C ALA A 43 23.23 0.94 4.33
N GLU A 44 22.41 0.52 3.38
CA GLU A 44 22.79 0.37 1.98
C GLU A 44 21.71 0.98 1.07
N ALA A 45 22.13 1.49 -0.08
CA ALA A 45 21.23 1.93 -1.14
C ALA A 45 21.58 1.23 -2.45
N THR A 46 20.60 0.61 -3.09
CA THR A 46 20.74 0.00 -4.42
C THR A 46 19.80 0.67 -5.40
N VAL A 47 20.29 0.92 -6.62
CA VAL A 47 19.44 1.38 -7.71
C VAL A 47 18.74 0.18 -8.33
N GLU A 48 17.44 0.10 -8.10
CA GLU A 48 16.55 -0.91 -8.66
C GLU A 48 15.85 -0.34 -9.90
N ASP A 49 16.61 -0.26 -11.00
CA ASP A 49 16.14 0.21 -12.31
C ASP A 49 14.88 -0.54 -12.79
N HIS A 50 14.81 -1.82 -12.44
CA HIS A 50 13.71 -2.69 -12.73
C HIS A 50 12.46 -2.24 -11.97
N LEU A 51 12.53 -1.66 -10.77
CA LEU A 51 11.34 -1.23 -10.02
C LEU A 51 10.73 0.10 -10.51
N ALA A 52 11.36 0.79 -11.46
CA ALA A 52 10.93 2.10 -11.96
C ALA A 52 9.45 2.11 -12.47
N THR A 53 8.57 2.73 -11.69
CA THR A 53 7.13 2.84 -11.99
C THR A 53 6.81 4.15 -12.71
N SER A 54 7.06 4.18 -14.01
CA SER A 54 6.69 5.27 -14.96
C SER A 54 7.28 6.65 -14.73
N SER A 55 8.04 6.80 -13.65
CA SER A 55 8.98 7.88 -13.51
C SER A 55 10.11 7.73 -14.53
N ASP A 56 10.66 8.86 -14.92
CA ASP A 56 11.97 9.02 -15.52
C ASP A 56 13.11 8.74 -14.53
N HIS A 57 12.81 8.47 -13.25
CA HIS A 57 13.76 8.03 -12.25
C HIS A 57 13.66 6.51 -12.00
N PHE A 58 14.80 5.90 -11.71
CA PHE A 58 14.92 4.55 -11.16
C PHE A 58 14.56 4.54 -9.68
N THR A 59 14.15 3.38 -9.17
CA THR A 59 13.83 3.25 -7.75
C THR A 59 15.11 3.08 -6.95
N LEU A 60 15.29 3.89 -5.92
CA LEU A 60 16.34 3.68 -4.93
C LEU A 60 15.78 2.82 -3.80
N SER A 61 16.30 1.60 -3.67
CA SER A 61 15.95 0.67 -2.58
C SER A 61 16.92 0.89 -1.42
N LEU A 62 16.40 1.16 -0.23
CA LEU A 62 17.18 1.38 0.97
C LEU A 62 17.05 0.20 1.90
N THR A 63 18.17 -0.38 2.30
CA THR A 63 18.24 -1.37 3.37
C THR A 63 18.80 -0.69 4.59
N VAL A 64 18.05 -0.70 5.69
CA VAL A 64 18.46 -0.07 6.94
C VAL A 64 18.39 -1.15 8.03
N PRO A 65 19.47 -1.39 8.78
CA PRO A 65 19.50 -2.43 9.79
C PRO A 65 18.59 -2.09 10.98
N ASP A 66 18.17 -3.13 11.71
CA ASP A 66 17.40 -3.05 12.96
C ASP A 66 16.08 -2.24 12.88
N ILE A 67 15.49 -2.11 11.67
CA ILE A 67 14.08 -1.71 11.58
C ILE A 67 13.25 -2.88 12.12
N LYS A 68 12.84 -2.79 13.39
CA LYS A 68 11.74 -3.61 13.89
C LYS A 68 10.53 -3.28 13.02
N PRO A 69 10.01 -4.25 12.24
CA PRO A 69 8.81 -4.01 11.46
C PRO A 69 7.75 -3.51 12.44
N THR A 70 7.11 -2.39 12.13
CA THR A 70 5.92 -2.02 12.88
C THR A 70 4.98 -3.22 12.83
N PRO A 71 4.50 -3.72 13.98
CA PRO A 71 3.54 -4.82 13.98
C PRO A 71 2.41 -4.41 13.05
N SER A 72 2.27 -5.15 11.95
CA SER A 72 1.18 -4.92 11.01
C SER A 72 -0.09 -5.04 11.83
N GLN A 73 -0.80 -3.91 11.99
CA GLN A 73 -2.05 -3.90 12.73
C GLN A 73 -2.96 -4.92 12.03
N PRO A 74 -3.29 -6.05 12.67
CA PRO A 74 -4.12 -7.04 12.01
C PRO A 74 -5.43 -6.34 11.65
N GLY A 75 -5.77 -6.38 10.35
CA GLY A 75 -6.98 -5.70 9.87
C GLY A 75 -8.20 -6.14 10.69
N LYS A 76 -9.15 -5.23 10.91
CA LYS A 76 -10.37 -5.51 11.71
C LYS A 76 -10.95 -6.87 11.35
N ILE A 77 -11.21 -7.70 12.35
CA ILE A 77 -11.72 -9.05 12.10
C ILE A 77 -13.21 -8.96 11.86
N ARG A 78 -13.69 -9.72 10.87
CA ARG A 78 -15.10 -9.80 10.50
C ARG A 78 -15.60 -11.22 10.73
N VAL A 79 -16.74 -11.30 11.40
CA VAL A 79 -17.60 -12.47 11.51
C VAL A 79 -18.89 -12.07 10.79
N THR A 80 -19.08 -12.56 9.57
CA THR A 80 -20.11 -12.04 8.65
C THR A 80 -20.95 -13.11 7.99
N THR A 81 -20.41 -14.31 7.77
CA THR A 81 -21.21 -15.42 7.24
C THR A 81 -21.91 -16.17 8.37
N GLU A 82 -22.99 -16.87 8.06
CA GLU A 82 -23.71 -17.70 9.05
C GLU A 82 -22.79 -18.76 9.70
N ASP A 83 -21.94 -19.41 8.90
CA ASP A 83 -20.97 -20.39 9.44
C ASP A 83 -19.92 -19.75 10.37
N GLU A 84 -19.46 -18.54 10.05
CA GLU A 84 -18.55 -17.77 10.90
C GLU A 84 -19.25 -17.41 12.22
N LEU A 85 -20.52 -16.97 12.16
CA LEU A 85 -21.31 -16.61 13.32
C LEU A 85 -21.60 -17.82 14.21
N LYS A 86 -21.94 -18.97 13.62
CA LYS A 86 -22.17 -20.22 14.35
C LYS A 86 -20.92 -20.65 15.13
N ARG A 87 -19.76 -20.68 14.48
CA ARG A 87 -18.49 -21.01 15.14
C ARG A 87 -18.13 -20.01 16.23
N PHE A 88 -18.41 -18.72 16.01
CA PHE A 88 -18.18 -17.69 17.01
C PHE A 88 -19.00 -17.97 18.28
N VAL A 89 -20.29 -18.28 18.13
CA VAL A 89 -21.17 -18.62 19.25
C VAL A 89 -20.65 -19.86 19.98
N GLU A 90 -20.31 -20.93 19.26
CA GLU A 90 -19.78 -22.18 19.87
C GLU A 90 -18.52 -21.91 20.71
N ILE A 91 -17.60 -21.05 20.24
CA ILE A 91 -16.38 -20.72 20.97
C ILE A 91 -16.66 -19.83 22.18
N VAL A 92 -17.61 -18.89 22.07
CA VAL A 92 -18.02 -18.03 23.19
C VAL A 92 -18.70 -18.85 24.27
N GLU A 93 -19.62 -19.74 23.91
CA GLU A 93 -20.31 -20.63 24.87
C GLU A 93 -19.30 -21.52 25.60
N LEU A 94 -18.32 -22.08 24.89
CA LEU A 94 -17.27 -22.89 25.50
C LEU A 94 -16.39 -22.08 26.45
N GLY A 95 -15.97 -20.88 26.07
CA GLY A 95 -15.08 -20.06 26.91
C GLY A 95 -15.79 -19.30 28.03
N ALA A 96 -17.10 -19.14 27.95
CA ALA A 96 -17.89 -18.47 28.99
C ALA A 96 -17.91 -19.27 30.31
N THR A 97 -17.68 -20.59 30.26
CA THR A 97 -17.60 -21.43 31.47
C THR A 97 -16.40 -21.07 32.36
N ASP A 98 -15.36 -20.49 31.78
CA ASP A 98 -14.12 -20.15 32.46
C ASP A 98 -14.08 -18.68 32.92
N ILE A 99 -15.17 -17.93 32.71
CA ILE A 99 -15.27 -16.54 33.15
C ILE A 99 -15.54 -16.50 34.66
N PRO A 100 -14.72 -15.77 35.44
CA PRO A 100 -14.95 -15.63 36.87
C PRO A 100 -16.25 -14.88 37.16
N LEU A 101 -17.04 -15.34 38.14
CA LEU A 101 -18.11 -14.52 38.72
C LEU A 101 -17.48 -13.34 39.46
N ALA A 102 -17.93 -12.12 39.17
CA ALA A 102 -17.49 -10.92 39.86
C ALA A 102 -18.44 -10.56 41.01
N ASP A 103 -17.87 -10.27 42.18
CA ASP A 103 -18.54 -9.55 43.26
C ASP A 103 -18.32 -8.03 43.10
N SER A 104 -19.03 -7.23 43.89
CA SER A 104 -19.30 -5.80 43.61
C SER A 104 -18.12 -4.82 43.74
N THR A 105 -16.86 -5.26 43.70
CA THR A 105 -15.71 -4.34 43.74
C THR A 105 -15.30 -3.86 42.36
N SER A 106 -14.75 -2.64 42.28
CA SER A 106 -14.30 -2.05 41.00
C SER A 106 -13.23 -2.90 40.30
N ALA A 107 -12.28 -3.46 41.06
CA ALA A 107 -11.19 -4.25 40.50
C ALA A 107 -11.68 -5.59 39.92
N GLU A 108 -12.67 -6.21 40.56
CA GLU A 108 -13.28 -7.45 40.06
C GLU A 108 -14.09 -7.19 38.78
N LEU A 109 -14.79 -6.04 38.71
CA LEU A 109 -15.48 -5.61 37.49
C LEU A 109 -14.51 -5.36 36.32
N ASP A 110 -13.35 -4.74 36.57
CA ASP A 110 -12.32 -4.52 35.54
C ASP A 110 -11.71 -5.84 35.05
N ASN A 111 -11.48 -6.80 35.96
CA ASN A 111 -10.99 -8.13 35.62
C ASN A 111 -12.02 -8.94 34.82
N LEU A 112 -13.30 -8.81 35.16
CA LEU A 112 -14.40 -9.40 34.41
C LEU A 112 -14.50 -8.79 33.00
N ALA A 113 -14.45 -7.46 32.89
CA ALA A 113 -14.47 -6.76 31.62
C ALA A 113 -13.29 -7.19 30.73
N THR A 114 -12.11 -7.32 31.31
CA THR A 114 -10.90 -7.79 30.61
C THR A 114 -11.07 -9.24 30.11
N SER A 115 -11.58 -10.13 30.95
CA SER A 115 -11.85 -11.53 30.58
C SER A 115 -12.87 -11.65 29.46
N LEU A 116 -13.96 -10.87 29.50
CA LEU A 116 -14.98 -10.81 28.45
C LEU A 116 -14.41 -10.31 27.12
N VAL A 117 -13.66 -9.21 27.15
CA VAL A 117 -13.02 -8.65 25.95
C VAL A 117 -12.03 -9.66 25.35
N ASN A 118 -11.25 -10.35 26.16
CA ASN A 118 -10.30 -11.35 25.71
C ASN A 118 -11.00 -12.56 25.08
N LEU A 119 -12.08 -13.06 25.69
CA LEU A 119 -12.88 -14.14 25.13
C LEU A 119 -13.48 -13.76 23.78
N LEU A 120 -14.22 -12.65 23.72
CA LEU A 120 -14.89 -12.20 22.50
C LEU A 120 -13.88 -11.91 21.38
N THR A 121 -12.73 -11.32 21.72
CA THR A 121 -11.66 -11.07 20.75
C THR A 121 -11.05 -12.36 20.22
N SER A 122 -10.82 -13.35 21.09
CA SER A 122 -10.23 -14.64 20.70
C SER A 122 -11.22 -15.48 19.88
N ALA A 123 -12.49 -15.49 20.27
CA ALA A 123 -13.56 -16.13 19.51
C ALA A 123 -13.72 -15.50 18.13
N ALA A 124 -13.72 -14.16 18.05
CA ALA A 124 -13.78 -13.45 16.76
C ALA A 124 -12.56 -13.78 15.88
N LYS A 125 -11.36 -13.87 16.45
CA LYS A 125 -10.12 -14.26 15.75
C LYS A 125 -10.19 -15.68 15.21
N ALA A 126 -10.71 -16.63 15.98
CA ALA A 126 -10.77 -18.03 15.62
C ALA A 126 -11.87 -18.34 14.59
N ALA A 127 -13.04 -17.70 14.73
CA ALA A 127 -14.18 -17.92 13.85
C ALA A 127 -14.17 -17.05 12.59
N GLY A 128 -13.64 -15.83 12.71
CA GLY A 128 -13.72 -14.81 11.67
C GLY A 128 -12.50 -14.77 10.76
N ARG A 129 -12.50 -13.77 9.87
CA ARG A 129 -11.41 -13.51 8.93
C ARG A 129 -10.96 -12.05 8.99
N PRO A 130 -9.69 -11.76 8.68
CA PRO A 130 -9.22 -10.38 8.55
C PRO A 130 -10.04 -9.66 7.47
N SER A 131 -10.56 -8.47 7.79
CA SER A 131 -11.17 -7.59 6.81
C SER A 131 -10.11 -7.14 5.81
N ARG A 132 -10.01 -7.83 4.68
CA ARG A 132 -9.30 -7.29 3.53
C ARG A 132 -10.11 -6.09 3.03
N LYS A 133 -9.53 -4.89 3.06
CA LYS A 133 -10.06 -3.75 2.29
C LYS A 133 -9.87 -4.09 0.80
N GLY A 134 -10.73 -4.93 0.26
CA GLY A 134 -10.85 -5.10 -1.19
C GLY A 134 -11.45 -3.82 -1.74
N GLY A 135 -10.61 -2.96 -2.31
CA GLY A 135 -11.10 -1.81 -3.06
C GLY A 135 -12.02 -2.32 -4.18
N ARG A 136 -13.13 -1.62 -4.42
CA ARG A 136 -13.88 -1.85 -5.65
C ARG A 136 -12.96 -1.48 -6.82
N PRO A 137 -12.89 -2.30 -7.89
CA PRO A 137 -12.12 -1.93 -9.07
C PRO A 137 -12.63 -0.58 -9.57
N ALA A 138 -11.69 0.24 -10.06
CA ALA A 138 -12.03 1.58 -10.50
C ALA A 138 -13.11 1.51 -11.59
N PRO A 139 -14.12 2.41 -11.60
CA PRO A 139 -15.23 2.34 -12.56
C PRO A 139 -14.81 2.38 -14.04
N TRP A 140 -13.64 2.96 -14.33
CA TRP A 140 -13.05 3.01 -15.67
C TRP A 140 -12.22 1.76 -16.03
N TRP A 141 -12.10 0.79 -15.12
CA TRP A 141 -11.33 -0.44 -15.34
C TRP A 141 -12.13 -1.43 -16.21
N THR A 142 -11.76 -1.49 -17.49
CA THR A 142 -12.43 -2.37 -18.47
C THR A 142 -11.73 -3.72 -18.61
N GLU A 143 -12.39 -4.69 -19.25
CA GLU A 143 -11.77 -5.98 -19.61
C GLU A 143 -10.51 -5.79 -20.45
N GLU A 144 -10.50 -4.79 -21.33
CA GLU A 144 -9.32 -4.44 -22.12
C GLU A 144 -8.16 -3.96 -21.24
N CYS A 145 -8.45 -3.20 -20.17
CA CYS A 145 -7.44 -2.82 -19.17
C CYS A 145 -6.91 -4.05 -18.43
N ALA A 146 -7.79 -4.98 -18.05
CA ALA A 146 -7.42 -6.22 -17.38
C ALA A 146 -6.51 -7.09 -18.26
N CYS A 147 -6.85 -7.25 -19.54
CA CYS A 147 -6.06 -7.97 -20.53
C CYS A 147 -4.69 -7.31 -20.74
N ALA A 148 -4.65 -5.99 -20.99
CA ALA A 148 -3.38 -5.28 -21.15
C ALA A 148 -2.50 -5.37 -19.88
N ALA A 149 -3.12 -5.36 -18.69
CA ALA A 149 -2.41 -5.51 -17.43
C ALA A 149 -1.87 -6.93 -17.24
N ALA A 150 -2.62 -7.95 -17.67
CA ALA A 150 -2.17 -9.33 -17.67
C ALA A 150 -0.97 -9.54 -18.60
N THR A 151 -1.02 -8.99 -19.81
CA THR A 151 0.10 -9.01 -20.78
C THR A 151 1.34 -8.32 -20.22
N PHE A 152 1.18 -7.11 -19.67
CA PHE A 152 2.28 -6.41 -19.01
C PHE A 152 2.88 -7.23 -17.87
N ARG A 153 2.04 -7.82 -17.00
CA ARG A 153 2.51 -8.69 -15.90
C ARG A 153 3.23 -9.94 -16.41
N ALA A 154 2.79 -10.53 -17.52
CA ALA A 154 3.43 -11.69 -18.12
C ALA A 154 4.84 -11.35 -18.62
N ILE A 155 4.96 -10.28 -19.42
CA ILE A 155 6.25 -9.80 -19.93
C ILE A 155 7.18 -9.41 -18.78
N ARG A 156 6.64 -8.72 -17.77
CA ARG A 156 7.39 -8.36 -16.57
C ARG A 156 7.94 -9.56 -15.80
N ARG A 157 7.19 -10.66 -15.72
CA ARG A 157 7.67 -11.89 -15.06
C ARG A 157 8.82 -12.56 -15.82
N SER A 158 8.86 -12.42 -17.14
CA SER A 158 9.96 -12.94 -17.97
C SER A 158 11.26 -12.16 -17.79
N TYR A 159 11.18 -10.90 -17.35
CA TYR A 159 12.34 -10.01 -17.14
C TYR A 159 12.30 -9.42 -15.72
N PRO A 160 12.68 -10.20 -14.70
CA PRO A 160 12.58 -9.77 -13.30
C PRO A 160 13.58 -8.66 -12.94
N LEU A 161 14.73 -8.60 -13.64
CA LEU A 161 15.82 -7.66 -13.37
C LEU A 161 16.13 -6.79 -14.61
N GLY A 162 16.75 -5.64 -14.35
CA GLY A 162 17.23 -4.71 -15.36
C GLY A 162 16.16 -3.87 -16.06
N PHE A 163 16.60 -2.75 -16.65
CA PHE A 163 15.78 -1.87 -17.47
C PHE A 163 15.57 -2.44 -18.89
N ASN A 164 14.55 -3.28 -19.05
CA ASN A 164 14.27 -3.99 -20.30
C ASN A 164 13.30 -3.24 -21.25
N GLN A 165 13.62 -3.20 -22.54
CA GLN A 165 12.82 -2.52 -23.58
C GLN A 165 11.42 -3.12 -23.76
N ASP A 166 11.27 -4.45 -23.77
CA ASP A 166 9.97 -5.13 -23.92
C ASP A 166 9.04 -4.81 -22.74
N VAL A 167 9.60 -4.78 -21.53
CA VAL A 167 8.86 -4.36 -20.32
C VAL A 167 8.38 -2.90 -20.48
N GLN A 168 9.21 -2.00 -21.00
CA GLN A 168 8.81 -0.61 -21.24
C GLN A 168 7.76 -0.48 -22.35
N MET A 169 7.84 -1.28 -23.43
CA MET A 169 6.83 -1.31 -24.49
C MET A 169 5.49 -1.81 -23.96
N ALA A 170 5.47 -2.95 -23.28
CA ALA A 170 4.27 -3.51 -22.67
C ALA A 170 3.61 -2.55 -21.66
N LYS A 171 4.44 -1.85 -20.88
CA LYS A 171 3.99 -0.79 -19.96
C LYS A 171 3.35 0.38 -20.71
N ARG A 172 3.96 0.84 -21.80
CA ARG A 172 3.42 1.92 -22.65
C ARG A 172 2.06 1.54 -23.23
N ASP A 173 1.92 0.30 -23.68
CA ASP A 173 0.66 -0.20 -24.24
C ASP A 173 -0.44 -0.30 -23.18
N LEU A 174 -0.13 -0.84 -22.00
CA LEU A 174 -1.04 -0.81 -20.85
C LEU A 174 -1.52 0.61 -20.56
N TYR A 175 -0.61 1.58 -20.51
CA TYR A 175 -0.98 2.96 -20.23
C TYR A 175 -1.81 3.61 -21.33
N ARG A 176 -1.56 3.26 -22.59
CA ARG A 176 -2.38 3.73 -23.71
C ARG A 176 -3.83 3.27 -23.53
N VAL A 177 -4.03 1.98 -23.19
CA VAL A 177 -5.34 1.40 -22.94
C VAL A 177 -6.01 2.04 -21.73
N VAL A 178 -5.31 2.12 -20.59
CA VAL A 178 -5.84 2.72 -19.35
C VAL A 178 -6.22 4.19 -19.55
N ARG A 179 -5.38 4.99 -20.21
CA ARG A 179 -5.70 6.41 -20.50
C ARG A 179 -6.92 6.54 -21.40
N ARG A 180 -7.06 5.66 -22.41
CA ARG A 180 -8.25 5.65 -23.28
C ARG A 180 -9.50 5.29 -22.47
N ALA A 181 -9.45 4.26 -21.63
CA ALA A 181 -10.57 3.83 -20.79
C ALA A 181 -10.99 4.93 -19.80
N LYS A 182 -10.02 5.55 -19.10
CA LYS A 182 -10.25 6.73 -18.25
C LYS A 182 -10.94 7.86 -19.02
N ARG A 183 -10.39 8.26 -20.17
CA ARG A 183 -10.98 9.35 -20.99
C ARG A 183 -12.40 9.04 -21.43
N LYS A 184 -12.67 7.80 -21.85
CA LYS A 184 -14.01 7.37 -22.26
C LYS A 184 -14.98 7.45 -21.09
N TYR A 185 -14.62 6.86 -19.96
CA TYR A 185 -15.43 6.88 -18.73
C TYR A 185 -15.75 8.30 -18.29
N TRP A 186 -14.74 9.18 -18.20
CA TRP A 186 -14.97 10.56 -17.78
C TRP A 186 -15.86 11.34 -18.75
N ARG A 187 -15.71 11.10 -20.06
CA ARG A 187 -16.59 11.72 -21.06
C ARG A 187 -18.04 11.27 -20.89
N GLU A 188 -18.28 9.96 -20.82
CA GLU A 188 -19.62 9.39 -20.62
C GLU A 188 -20.24 9.83 -19.29
N LEU A 189 -19.44 9.91 -18.22
CA LEU A 189 -19.89 10.39 -16.93
C LEU A 189 -20.32 11.86 -17.00
N ILE A 190 -19.53 12.71 -17.65
CA ILE A 190 -19.87 14.13 -17.85
C ILE A 190 -21.15 14.26 -18.67
N ASP A 191 -21.26 13.52 -19.78
CA ASP A 191 -22.44 13.53 -20.67
C ASP A 191 -23.71 13.02 -19.97
N SER A 192 -23.56 12.15 -18.95
CA SER A 192 -24.70 11.62 -18.17
C SER A 192 -25.33 12.64 -17.22
N PHE A 193 -24.68 13.78 -16.94
CA PHE A 193 -25.23 14.78 -16.03
C PHE A 193 -26.23 15.69 -16.74
N SER A 194 -27.50 15.50 -16.43
CA SER A 194 -28.60 16.36 -16.93
C SER A 194 -28.85 17.61 -16.05
N SER A 195 -28.07 17.80 -14.97
CA SER A 195 -28.23 18.93 -14.04
C SER A 195 -26.89 19.33 -13.43
N SER A 196 -26.65 20.63 -13.32
CA SER A 196 -25.48 21.20 -12.64
C SER A 196 -25.34 20.69 -11.20
N SER A 197 -26.46 20.43 -10.50
CA SER A 197 -26.45 19.87 -9.14
C SER A 197 -25.90 18.43 -9.05
N ALA A 198 -26.08 17.63 -10.11
CA ALA A 198 -25.54 16.28 -10.20
C ALA A 198 -24.04 16.31 -10.47
N LEU A 199 -23.60 17.22 -11.35
CA LEU A 199 -22.19 17.49 -11.64
C LEU A 199 -21.44 17.94 -10.37
N PHE A 200 -21.97 18.91 -9.61
CA PHE A 200 -21.34 19.36 -8.36
C PHE A 200 -21.18 18.24 -7.33
N ARG A 201 -22.17 17.35 -7.19
CA ARG A 201 -22.07 16.19 -6.29
C ARG A 201 -21.00 15.20 -6.74
N ALA A 202 -20.83 14.99 -8.04
CA ALA A 202 -19.81 14.11 -8.58
C ALA A 202 -18.39 14.67 -8.41
N VAL A 203 -18.18 15.95 -8.73
CA VAL A 203 -16.89 16.64 -8.53
C VAL A 203 -16.48 16.63 -7.06
N ARG A 204 -17.42 16.89 -6.14
CA ARG A 204 -17.17 16.82 -4.69
C ARG A 204 -16.69 15.42 -4.26
N ARG A 205 -17.27 14.34 -4.81
CA ARG A 205 -16.84 12.96 -4.51
C ARG A 205 -15.46 12.63 -5.07
N ALA A 206 -15.13 13.13 -6.26
CA ALA A 206 -13.80 12.95 -6.85
C ALA A 206 -12.71 13.65 -6.02
N HIS A 207 -12.97 14.88 -5.57
CA HIS A 207 -12.02 15.66 -4.79
C HIS A 207 -11.74 15.07 -3.39
N SER A 208 -12.71 14.35 -2.81
CA SER A 208 -12.53 13.62 -1.55
C SER A 208 -11.78 12.28 -1.72
N ALA A 209 -11.62 11.79 -2.95
CA ALA A 209 -10.94 10.53 -3.25
C ALA A 209 -9.45 10.71 -3.62
N GLU A 210 -9.00 11.94 -3.89
CA GLU A 210 -7.58 12.29 -4.11
C GLU A 210 -6.82 12.60 -2.81
N LEU A 211 -7.51 12.65 -1.67
CA LEU A 211 -6.92 12.90 -0.34
C LEU A 211 -6.63 11.62 0.46
N TYR A 212 -6.58 10.45 -0.19
CA TYR A 212 -6.22 9.17 0.42
C TYR A 212 -5.28 8.36 -0.47
#